data_AF-A0A9E5L6S7-F1
#
_entry.id   AF-A0A9E5L6S7-F1
#
_cell.length_a   1.000
_cell.length_b   1.000
_cell.length_c   1.000
_cell.angle_alpha   90.00
_cell.angle_beta   90.00
_cell.angle_gamma   90.00
#
_symmetry.space_group_name_H-M   'P 1'
#
loop_
_entity.id
_entity.type
_entity.pdbx_description
1 polymer ?
#
loop_
_entity_poly.entity_id
_entity_poly.type
_entity_poly.pdbx_seq_one_letter_code
_entity_poly.pdbx_strand_id
1 'polypeptide(L)'
;MKIIADTNIWYGLGQDKELFEKFSKEPIAPTFANIHELSKSENLIDKEELSRSAIQMLFKFKENAIYEPPFIYLAQLKQEYIYDIVSEIGHWLEFTSKFAKGHSIEPEKKEVFKQEILAGRKNLDEVAKLFNDEAENIRNRILDKKAHKKIETYQITAEFINFCVEQSTKGKVNIDGFELDTIELLVKTLDHFFKTLETSHMKVQANDWYDFAILTYVQPGDRYWTREKRWISLITDAGCGHYLGSISITV
;
A
#
# COMPACT_ATOMS: atom_id res chain seq x y z
N MET A 1 -18.13 1.59 -6.34
CA MET A 1 -17.01 2.54 -6.40
C MET A 1 -16.64 2.93 -4.99
N LYS A 2 -15.44 2.54 -4.57
CA LYS A 2 -14.76 2.99 -3.36
C LYS A 2 -13.61 3.92 -3.74
N ILE A 3 -13.15 4.72 -2.79
CA ILE A 3 -11.91 5.50 -2.92
C ILE A 3 -10.89 4.90 -1.95
N ILE A 4 -9.90 4.21 -2.48
CA ILE A 4 -8.77 3.71 -1.69
C ILE A 4 -7.77 4.84 -1.56
N ALA A 5 -7.45 5.23 -0.32
CA ALA A 5 -6.57 6.36 -0.04
C ALA A 5 -5.23 5.90 0.52
N ASP A 6 -4.14 6.50 0.03
CA ASP A 6 -2.81 6.32 0.62
C ASP A 6 -2.76 6.83 2.08
N THR A 7 -1.66 6.52 2.79
CA THR A 7 -1.53 6.90 4.19
C THR A 7 -1.39 8.42 4.40
N ASN A 8 -0.82 9.15 3.44
CA ASN A 8 -0.64 10.60 3.54
C ASN A 8 -1.97 11.38 3.44
N ILE A 9 -2.95 10.84 2.71
CA ILE A 9 -4.29 11.42 2.64
C ILE A 9 -4.93 11.51 4.01
N TRP A 10 -4.76 10.49 4.87
CA TRP A 10 -5.34 10.47 6.21
C TRP A 10 -4.77 11.56 7.12
N TYR A 11 -3.46 11.84 7.02
CA TYR A 11 -2.86 12.99 7.68
C TYR A 11 -3.45 14.31 7.17
N GLY A 12 -3.60 14.44 5.85
CA GLY A 12 -4.22 15.63 5.24
C GLY A 12 -5.64 15.87 5.73
N LEU A 13 -6.49 14.83 5.74
CA LEU A 13 -7.86 14.91 6.24
C LEU A 13 -7.92 15.24 7.74
N GLY A 14 -6.94 14.77 8.52
CA GLY A 14 -6.87 15.04 9.95
C GLY A 14 -6.45 16.48 10.29
N GLN A 15 -5.71 17.14 9.40
CA GLN A 15 -5.18 18.49 9.61
C GLN A 15 -6.02 19.59 8.95
N ASP A 16 -6.71 19.28 7.86
CA ASP A 16 -7.45 20.24 7.05
C ASP A 16 -8.97 19.97 7.12
N LYS A 17 -9.66 20.84 7.87
CA LYS A 17 -11.12 20.74 8.08
C LYS A 17 -11.89 20.96 6.78
N GLU A 18 -11.44 21.87 5.91
CA GLU A 18 -12.12 22.15 4.65
C GLU A 18 -11.98 20.97 3.69
N LEU A 19 -10.79 20.36 3.64
CA LEU A 19 -10.55 19.12 2.91
C LEU A 19 -11.45 18.00 3.42
N PHE A 20 -11.53 17.79 4.74
CA PHE A 20 -12.41 16.78 5.31
C PHE A 20 -13.87 17.05 4.98
N GLU A 21 -14.37 18.26 5.14
CA GLU A 21 -15.76 18.62 4.83
C GLU A 21 -16.11 18.33 3.37
N LYS A 22 -15.21 18.70 2.45
CA LYS A 22 -15.35 18.45 1.01
C LYS A 22 -15.50 16.97 0.67
N PHE A 23 -14.81 16.09 1.38
CA PHE A 23 -14.77 14.65 1.09
C PHE A 23 -15.49 13.76 2.10
N SER A 24 -16.16 14.35 3.10
CA SER A 24 -16.81 13.65 4.22
C SER A 24 -17.93 12.68 3.80
N LYS A 25 -18.48 12.84 2.60
CA LYS A 25 -19.56 12.02 2.05
C LYS A 25 -19.08 11.02 1.00
N GLU A 26 -17.81 11.07 0.62
CA GLU A 26 -17.26 10.14 -0.36
C GLU A 26 -17.05 8.74 0.26
N PRO A 27 -17.14 7.67 -0.53
CA PRO A 27 -16.93 6.30 -0.07
C PRO A 27 -15.44 5.97 0.08
N ILE A 28 -14.72 6.77 0.88
CA ILE A 28 -13.30 6.55 1.17
C ILE A 28 -13.19 5.32 2.07
N ALA A 29 -12.32 4.39 1.70
CA ALA A 29 -12.12 3.12 2.38
C ALA A 29 -10.77 3.12 3.11
N PRO A 30 -10.76 3.19 4.45
CA PRO A 30 -9.61 2.80 5.26
C PRO A 30 -9.23 1.36 4.95
N THR A 31 -7.94 1.08 4.81
CA THR A 31 -7.45 -0.28 4.59
C THR A 31 -6.60 -0.76 5.77
N PHE A 32 -6.40 -2.08 5.88
CA PHE A 32 -5.43 -2.64 6.81
C PHE A 32 -4.04 -2.03 6.63
N ALA A 33 -3.63 -1.73 5.38
CA ALA A 33 -2.34 -1.09 5.12
C ALA A 33 -2.24 0.26 5.86
N ASN A 34 -3.29 1.09 5.81
CA ASN A 34 -3.31 2.37 6.52
C ASN A 34 -3.28 2.17 8.04
N ILE A 35 -4.06 1.22 8.57
CA ILE A 35 -4.11 0.90 10.00
C ILE A 35 -2.72 0.46 10.49
N HIS A 36 -2.10 -0.47 9.76
CA HIS A 36 -0.80 -1.03 10.08
C HIS A 36 0.33 0.00 9.99
N GLU A 37 0.36 0.81 8.92
CA GLU A 37 1.38 1.85 8.74
C GLU A 37 1.27 2.95 9.81
N LEU A 38 0.05 3.45 10.08
CA LEU A 38 -0.17 4.45 11.13
C LEU A 38 0.13 3.91 12.53
N SER A 39 -0.07 2.61 12.76
CA SER A 39 0.28 1.94 14.02
C SER A 39 1.78 1.67 14.21
N LYS A 40 2.59 1.86 13.17
CA LYS A 40 4.04 1.66 13.18
C LYS A 40 4.82 2.93 12.82
N SER A 41 4.16 4.09 12.88
CA SER A 41 4.80 5.36 12.53
C SER A 41 5.58 5.94 13.71
N GLU A 42 6.78 6.46 13.44
CA GLU A 42 7.56 7.25 14.41
C GLU A 42 6.78 8.49 14.89
N ASN A 43 5.83 8.99 14.06
CA ASN A 43 4.94 10.08 14.43
C ASN A 43 4.07 9.76 15.65
N LEU A 44 3.83 8.49 15.99
CA LEU A 44 3.14 8.11 17.23
C LEU A 44 3.87 8.58 18.48
N ILE A 45 5.18 8.82 18.38
CA ILE A 45 6.01 9.35 19.47
C ILE A 45 6.32 10.83 19.25
N ASP A 46 6.78 11.18 18.04
CA ASP A 46 7.38 12.48 17.77
C ASP A 46 6.33 13.55 17.40
N LYS A 47 5.16 13.12 16.91
CA LYS A 47 4.05 13.98 16.45
C LYS A 47 2.70 13.36 16.82
N GLU A 48 2.53 13.03 18.09
CA GLU A 48 1.43 12.22 18.59
C GLU A 48 0.04 12.69 18.11
N GLU A 49 -0.25 13.99 18.22
CA GLU A 49 -1.53 14.58 17.79
C GLU A 49 -1.76 14.52 16.28
N LEU A 50 -0.69 14.58 15.47
CA LEU A 50 -0.78 14.41 14.02
C LEU A 50 -1.22 12.98 13.68
N SER A 51 -0.57 11.98 14.26
CA SER A 51 -0.97 10.58 14.11
C SER A 51 -2.37 10.31 14.66
N ARG A 52 -2.72 10.93 15.80
CA ARG A 52 -4.01 10.75 16.45
C ARG A 52 -5.14 11.26 15.56
N SER A 53 -4.96 12.45 14.99
CA SER A 53 -5.91 13.06 14.06
C SER A 53 -6.09 12.21 12.80
N ALA A 54 -5.01 11.69 12.22
CA ALA A 54 -5.06 10.80 11.06
C ALA A 54 -5.81 9.49 11.35
N ILE A 55 -5.49 8.84 12.47
CA ILE A 55 -6.17 7.62 12.93
C ILE A 55 -7.66 7.88 13.19
N GLN A 56 -8.00 9.00 13.82
CA GLN A 56 -9.40 9.38 14.03
C GLN A 56 -10.15 9.56 12.71
N MET A 57 -9.49 10.03 11.64
CA MET A 57 -10.12 10.07 10.31
C MET A 57 -10.44 8.67 9.80
N LEU A 58 -9.56 7.67 9.97
CA LEU A 58 -9.90 6.28 9.60
C LEU A 58 -11.22 5.84 10.23
N PHE A 59 -11.41 6.12 11.52
CA PHE A 59 -12.65 5.75 12.25
C PHE A 59 -13.90 6.45 11.75
N LYS A 60 -13.79 7.65 11.17
CA LYS A 60 -14.93 8.34 10.55
C LYS A 60 -15.43 7.64 9.30
N PHE A 61 -14.57 6.89 8.62
CA PHE A 61 -14.87 6.16 7.39
C PHE A 61 -14.94 4.63 7.59
N LYS A 62 -15.03 4.17 8.84
CA LYS A 62 -14.95 2.73 9.20
C LYS A 62 -15.99 1.84 8.51
N GLU A 63 -17.14 2.39 8.11
CA GLU A 63 -18.20 1.64 7.43
C GLU A 63 -17.75 1.13 6.04
N ASN A 64 -16.70 1.74 5.46
CA ASN A 64 -16.11 1.33 4.19
C ASN A 64 -14.80 0.55 4.38
N ALA A 65 -14.41 0.22 5.61
CA ALA A 65 -13.08 -0.31 5.89
C ALA A 65 -12.86 -1.70 5.27
N ILE A 66 -11.64 -1.92 4.80
CA ILE A 66 -11.13 -3.22 4.35
C ILE A 66 -10.10 -3.66 5.39
N TYR A 67 -10.40 -4.73 6.13
CA TYR A 67 -9.58 -5.16 7.26
C TYR A 67 -8.58 -6.25 6.90
N GLU A 68 -8.75 -6.88 5.76
CA GLU A 68 -7.89 -7.96 5.32
C GLU A 68 -6.56 -7.40 4.83
N PRO A 69 -5.42 -8.02 5.19
CA PRO A 69 -4.13 -7.65 4.63
C PRO A 69 -4.12 -7.76 3.10
N PRO A 70 -3.25 -7.01 2.39
CA PRO A 70 -3.30 -6.85 0.93
C PRO A 70 -3.44 -8.14 0.12
N PHE A 71 -2.57 -9.12 0.40
CA PHE A 71 -2.56 -10.38 -0.34
C PHE A 71 -3.55 -11.41 0.21
N ILE A 72 -4.05 -11.24 1.44
CA ILE A 72 -5.19 -12.00 1.96
C ILE A 72 -6.48 -11.53 1.25
N TYR A 73 -6.63 -10.22 1.06
CA TYR A 73 -7.72 -9.64 0.28
C TYR A 73 -7.74 -10.21 -1.15
N LEU A 74 -6.58 -10.28 -1.82
CA LEU A 74 -6.48 -10.94 -3.13
C LEU A 74 -6.87 -12.43 -3.07
N ALA A 75 -6.43 -13.15 -2.05
CA ALA A 75 -6.80 -14.55 -1.86
C ALA A 75 -8.32 -14.74 -1.76
N GLN A 76 -9.01 -13.82 -1.08
CA GLN A 76 -10.47 -13.81 -0.95
C GLN A 76 -11.21 -13.42 -2.23
N LEU A 77 -10.61 -12.59 -3.08
CA LEU A 77 -11.16 -12.29 -4.41
C LEU A 77 -11.08 -13.51 -5.33
N LYS A 78 -10.00 -14.30 -5.24
CA LYS A 78 -9.81 -15.51 -6.06
C LYS A 78 -10.77 -16.64 -5.66
N GLN A 79 -10.92 -16.88 -4.37
CA GLN A 79 -11.73 -17.97 -3.83
C GLN A 79 -12.21 -17.64 -2.42
N GLU A 80 -13.17 -18.40 -1.90
CA GLU A 80 -13.63 -18.27 -0.51
C GLU A 80 -12.53 -18.67 0.48
N TYR A 81 -11.62 -17.74 0.77
CA TYR A 81 -10.57 -17.90 1.78
C TYR A 81 -11.03 -17.33 3.12
N ILE A 82 -11.10 -18.18 4.13
CA ILE A 82 -11.50 -17.76 5.48
C ILE A 82 -10.29 -17.18 6.19
N TYR A 83 -10.40 -15.91 6.57
CA TYR A 83 -9.41 -15.19 7.37
C TYR A 83 -10.08 -14.65 8.65
N ASP A 84 -9.56 -15.04 9.81
CA ASP A 84 -10.08 -14.57 11.09
C ASP A 84 -9.44 -13.21 11.43
N ILE A 85 -10.13 -12.13 11.03
CA ILE A 85 -9.70 -10.75 11.27
C ILE A 85 -9.40 -10.49 12.75
N VAL A 86 -10.26 -10.99 13.66
CA VAL A 86 -10.13 -10.70 15.10
C VAL A 86 -8.89 -11.38 15.66
N SER A 87 -8.70 -12.66 15.34
CA SER A 87 -7.54 -13.42 15.79
C SER A 87 -6.23 -12.88 15.20
N GLU A 88 -6.23 -12.55 13.91
CA GLU A 88 -4.98 -12.26 13.19
C GLU A 88 -4.55 -10.79 13.34
N ILE A 89 -5.49 -9.83 13.31
CA ILE A 89 -5.17 -8.40 13.35
C ILE A 89 -5.83 -7.63 14.48
N GLY A 90 -6.57 -8.30 15.38
CA GLY A 90 -7.29 -7.65 16.48
C GLY A 90 -6.40 -6.77 17.36
N HIS A 91 -5.14 -7.15 17.55
CA HIS A 91 -4.16 -6.34 18.29
C HIS A 91 -3.87 -4.99 17.61
N TRP A 92 -3.79 -4.93 16.28
CA TRP A 92 -3.66 -3.66 15.54
C TRP A 92 -4.90 -2.80 15.70
N LEU A 93 -6.09 -3.40 15.61
CA LEU A 93 -7.36 -2.70 15.78
C LEU A 93 -7.51 -2.14 17.20
N GLU A 94 -7.13 -2.92 18.21
CA GLU A 94 -7.14 -2.51 19.61
C GLU A 94 -6.16 -1.35 19.86
N PHE A 95 -4.92 -1.48 19.39
CA PHE A 95 -3.91 -0.43 19.49
C PHE A 95 -4.41 0.88 18.88
N THR A 96 -4.86 0.81 17.62
CA THR A 96 -5.35 1.96 16.86
C THR A 96 -6.57 2.60 17.54
N SER A 97 -7.48 1.79 18.09
CA SER A 97 -8.65 2.26 18.84
C SER A 97 -8.28 2.96 20.15
N LYS A 98 -7.36 2.39 20.93
CA LYS A 98 -6.85 3.03 22.17
C LYS A 98 -6.20 4.37 21.85
N PHE A 99 -5.34 4.39 20.83
CA PHE A 99 -4.69 5.62 20.41
C PHE A 99 -5.69 6.65 19.89
N ALA A 100 -6.71 6.28 19.12
CA ALA A 100 -7.76 7.23 18.72
C ALA A 100 -8.49 7.89 19.90
N LYS A 101 -8.62 7.17 21.02
CA LYS A 101 -9.35 7.57 22.23
C LYS A 101 -8.54 8.41 23.23
N GLY A 102 -7.29 8.75 22.91
CA GLY A 102 -6.46 9.59 23.77
C GLY A 102 -5.37 8.83 24.54
N HIS A 103 -5.23 7.51 24.36
CA HIS A 103 -4.09 6.80 24.94
C HIS A 103 -2.80 7.18 24.21
N SER A 104 -1.67 7.04 24.90
CA SER A 104 -0.33 7.36 24.41
C SER A 104 0.63 6.25 24.77
N ILE A 105 1.77 6.20 24.09
CA ILE A 105 2.85 5.26 24.43
C ILE A 105 3.48 5.74 25.75
N GLU A 106 3.52 4.83 26.74
CA GLU A 106 4.15 5.07 28.04
C GLU A 106 5.58 5.59 27.86
N PRO A 107 6.00 6.66 28.57
CA PRO A 107 7.32 7.27 28.40
C PRO A 107 8.49 6.28 28.41
N GLU A 108 8.46 5.31 29.31
CA GLU A 108 9.45 4.25 29.48
C GLU A 108 9.45 3.20 28.35
N LYS A 109 8.36 3.11 27.57
CA LYS A 109 8.23 2.20 26.42
C LYS A 109 8.57 2.86 25.09
N LYS A 110 8.71 4.19 25.04
CA LYS A 110 8.96 4.93 23.79
C LYS A 110 10.22 4.44 23.07
N GLU A 111 11.32 4.22 23.78
CA GLU A 111 12.56 3.76 23.15
C GLU A 111 12.42 2.35 22.59
N VAL A 112 11.81 1.42 23.34
CA VAL A 112 11.54 0.06 22.87
C VAL A 112 10.67 0.09 21.61
N PHE A 113 9.63 0.93 21.60
CA PHE A 113 8.76 1.11 20.44
C PHE A 113 9.52 1.66 19.22
N LYS A 114 10.42 2.64 19.40
CA LYS A 114 11.29 3.13 18.31
C LYS A 114 12.17 2.02 17.75
N GLN A 115 12.79 1.20 18.60
CA GLN A 115 13.64 0.09 18.15
C GLN A 115 12.86 -0.95 17.33
N GLU A 116 11.62 -1.26 17.70
CA GLU A 116 10.75 -2.15 16.93
C GLU A 116 10.41 -1.58 15.54
N ILE A 117 10.10 -0.27 15.45
CA ILE A 117 9.87 0.40 14.15
C ILE A 117 11.13 0.33 13.28
N LEU A 118 12.29 0.64 13.86
CA LEU A 118 13.57 0.64 13.14
C LEU A 118 13.95 -0.76 12.66
N ALA A 119 13.70 -1.81 13.46
CA ALA A 119 13.93 -3.19 13.06
C ALA A 119 13.06 -3.58 11.86
N GLY A 120 11.77 -3.22 11.88
CA GLY A 120 10.87 -3.45 10.74
C GLY A 120 11.32 -2.71 9.48
N ARG A 121 11.75 -1.46 9.61
CA ARG A 121 12.28 -0.66 8.50
C ARG A 121 13.55 -1.26 7.90
N LYS A 122 14.47 -1.75 8.74
CA LYS A 122 15.70 -2.41 8.30
C LYS A 122 15.42 -3.62 7.40
N ASN A 123 14.43 -4.44 7.75
CA ASN A 123 14.04 -5.59 6.92
C ASN A 123 13.55 -5.13 5.52
N LEU A 124 12.77 -4.04 5.46
CA LEU A 124 12.31 -3.49 4.19
C LEU A 124 13.45 -2.84 3.38
N ASP A 125 14.43 -2.21 4.05
CA ASP A 125 15.63 -1.68 3.40
C ASP A 125 16.49 -2.81 2.81
N GLU A 126 16.60 -3.96 3.49
CA GLU A 126 17.30 -5.16 2.98
C GLU A 126 16.60 -5.72 1.73
N VAL A 127 15.26 -5.79 1.74
CA VAL A 127 14.48 -6.20 0.56
C VAL A 127 14.64 -5.18 -0.57
N ALA A 128 14.54 -3.88 -0.29
CA ALA A 128 14.75 -2.84 -1.29
C ALA A 128 16.15 -2.92 -1.90
N LYS A 129 17.18 -3.21 -1.09
CA LYS A 129 18.54 -3.44 -1.58
C LYS A 129 18.61 -4.64 -2.52
N LEU A 130 18.02 -5.78 -2.17
CA LEU A 130 17.99 -6.97 -3.03
C LEU A 130 17.42 -6.65 -4.42
N PHE A 131 16.29 -5.95 -4.48
CA PHE A 131 15.66 -5.57 -5.75
C PHE A 131 16.50 -4.56 -6.53
N ASN A 132 17.14 -3.60 -5.85
CA ASN A 132 18.03 -2.64 -6.49
C ASN A 132 19.27 -3.32 -7.09
N ASP A 133 19.88 -4.26 -6.36
CA ASP A 133 21.05 -5.02 -6.80
C ASP A 133 20.69 -5.90 -8.01
N GLU A 134 19.53 -6.56 -7.99
CA GLU A 134 19.08 -7.37 -9.13
C GLU A 134 18.69 -6.53 -10.35
N ALA A 135 18.04 -5.38 -10.14
CA ALA A 135 17.76 -4.47 -11.24
C ALA A 135 19.02 -3.90 -11.88
N GLU A 136 20.09 -3.69 -11.12
CA GLU A 136 21.40 -3.33 -11.66
C GLU A 136 22.01 -4.45 -12.49
N ASN A 137 21.93 -5.70 -12.01
CA ASN A 137 22.35 -6.88 -12.77
C ASN A 137 21.60 -7.00 -14.11
N ILE A 138 20.28 -6.81 -14.10
CA ILE A 138 19.44 -6.84 -15.30
C ILE A 138 19.81 -5.69 -16.23
N ARG A 139 19.93 -4.46 -15.70
CA ARG A 139 20.30 -3.26 -16.48
C ARG A 139 21.59 -3.45 -17.26
N ASN A 140 22.58 -4.11 -16.68
CA ASN A 140 23.87 -4.41 -17.32
C ASN A 140 23.76 -5.43 -18.47
N ARG A 141 22.67 -6.20 -18.53
CA ARG A 141 22.37 -7.18 -19.60
C ARG A 141 21.46 -6.63 -20.70
N ILE A 142 20.79 -5.49 -20.47
CA ILE A 142 19.89 -4.87 -21.44
C ILE A 142 20.70 -4.20 -22.55
N LEU A 143 20.56 -4.71 -23.78
CA LEU A 143 21.19 -4.13 -24.98
C LEU A 143 20.39 -2.95 -25.55
N ASP A 144 19.06 -3.05 -25.55
CA ASP A 144 18.16 -2.00 -26.04
C ASP A 144 17.04 -1.74 -25.02
N LYS A 145 17.12 -0.58 -24.35
CA LYS A 145 16.12 -0.16 -23.36
C LYS A 145 14.73 0.06 -23.95
N LYS A 146 14.63 0.51 -25.21
CA LYS A 146 13.32 0.74 -25.86
C LYS A 146 12.65 -0.58 -26.19
N ALA A 147 13.41 -1.57 -26.66
CA ALA A 147 12.90 -2.91 -26.89
C ALA A 147 12.49 -3.57 -25.57
N HIS A 148 13.33 -3.48 -24.53
CA HIS A 148 13.06 -4.04 -23.20
C HIS A 148 11.73 -3.55 -22.61
N LYS A 149 11.46 -2.24 -22.67
CA LYS A 149 10.20 -1.66 -22.18
C LYS A 149 8.95 -2.17 -22.89
N LYS A 150 9.08 -2.69 -24.11
CA LYS A 150 7.95 -3.20 -24.91
C LYS A 150 7.66 -4.69 -24.70
N ILE A 151 8.52 -5.41 -23.98
CA ILE A 151 8.31 -6.83 -23.69
C ILE A 151 7.08 -6.95 -22.80
N GLU A 152 6.15 -7.83 -23.13
CA GLU A 152 5.01 -8.13 -22.29
C GLU A 152 5.46 -9.05 -21.15
N THR A 153 5.38 -8.55 -19.91
CA THR A 153 5.88 -9.25 -18.70
C THR A 153 4.81 -9.37 -17.62
N TYR A 154 3.54 -9.14 -17.95
CA TYR A 154 2.43 -9.20 -17.01
C TYR A 154 2.31 -10.57 -16.33
N GLN A 155 2.62 -11.66 -17.03
CA GLN A 155 2.62 -13.00 -16.44
C GLN A 155 3.72 -13.16 -15.38
N ILE A 156 4.93 -12.64 -15.63
CA ILE A 156 6.03 -12.66 -14.65
C ILE A 156 5.65 -11.80 -13.43
N THR A 157 5.05 -10.64 -13.67
CA THR A 157 4.53 -9.79 -12.59
C THR A 157 3.44 -10.50 -11.79
N ALA A 158 2.55 -11.25 -12.45
CA ALA A 158 1.53 -12.06 -11.80
C ALA A 158 2.13 -13.21 -10.99
N GLU A 159 3.20 -13.86 -11.45
CA GLU A 159 3.93 -14.88 -10.68
C GLU A 159 4.52 -14.29 -9.38
N PHE A 160 5.06 -13.08 -9.42
CA PHE A 160 5.51 -12.39 -8.21
C PHE A 160 4.35 -12.08 -7.25
N ILE A 161 3.21 -11.61 -7.76
CA ILE A 161 2.01 -11.39 -6.94
C ILE A 161 1.52 -12.73 -6.36
N ASN A 162 1.54 -13.81 -7.13
CA ASN A 162 1.21 -15.15 -6.66
C ASN A 162 2.10 -15.58 -5.50
N PHE A 163 3.41 -15.38 -5.63
CA PHE A 163 4.36 -15.63 -4.54
C PHE A 163 3.95 -14.87 -3.27
N CYS A 164 3.59 -13.58 -3.36
CA CYS A 164 3.12 -12.81 -2.20
C CYS A 164 1.83 -13.38 -1.58
N VAL A 165 0.88 -13.84 -2.40
CA VAL A 165 -0.36 -14.49 -1.94
C VAL A 165 -0.08 -15.82 -1.26
N GLU A 166 0.76 -16.67 -1.85
CA GLU A 166 1.13 -17.96 -1.27
C GLU A 166 1.84 -17.77 0.08
N GLN A 167 2.79 -16.82 0.17
CA GLN A 167 3.46 -16.52 1.44
C GLN A 167 2.46 -16.03 2.50
N SER A 168 1.54 -15.15 2.12
CA SER A 168 0.55 -14.59 3.05
C SER A 168 -0.46 -15.63 3.53
N THR A 169 -0.81 -16.59 2.68
CA THR A 169 -1.79 -17.64 2.99
C THR A 169 -1.17 -18.94 3.51
N LYS A 170 0.15 -18.98 3.68
CA LYS A 170 0.92 -20.18 4.06
C LYS A 170 0.73 -21.33 3.06
N GLY A 171 0.72 -21.00 1.77
CA GLY A 171 0.58 -21.92 0.64
C GLY A 171 -0.83 -22.45 0.40
N LYS A 172 -1.85 -21.90 1.08
CA LYS A 172 -3.24 -22.38 0.94
C LYS A 172 -3.94 -21.88 -0.32
N VAL A 173 -3.48 -20.76 -0.89
CA VAL A 173 -4.05 -20.14 -2.08
C VAL A 173 -2.94 -19.78 -3.04
N ASN A 174 -3.15 -20.10 -4.31
CA ASN A 174 -2.45 -19.50 -5.44
C ASN A 174 -3.47 -18.75 -6.32
N ILE A 175 -2.98 -17.87 -7.16
CA ILE A 175 -3.80 -17.06 -8.08
C ILE A 175 -3.71 -17.58 -9.52
N ASP A 176 -3.41 -18.87 -9.73
CA ASP A 176 -3.39 -19.46 -11.06
C ASP A 176 -4.76 -19.33 -11.73
N GLY A 177 -4.77 -18.89 -12.98
CA GLY A 177 -6.00 -18.60 -13.73
C GLY A 177 -6.87 -17.51 -13.10
N PHE A 178 -6.32 -16.64 -12.25
CA PHE A 178 -6.99 -15.43 -11.80
C PHE A 178 -7.09 -14.41 -12.94
N GLU A 179 -8.23 -13.76 -13.08
CA GLU A 179 -8.42 -12.72 -14.08
C GLU A 179 -7.64 -11.46 -13.70
N LEU A 180 -6.48 -11.25 -14.32
CA LEU A 180 -5.58 -10.13 -14.00
C LEU A 180 -6.25 -8.76 -14.15
N ASP A 181 -7.27 -8.65 -15.00
CA ASP A 181 -8.08 -7.43 -15.15
C ASP A 181 -8.79 -7.03 -13.84
N THR A 182 -9.06 -7.99 -12.94
CA THR A 182 -9.63 -7.71 -11.60
C THR A 182 -8.68 -6.90 -10.72
N ILE A 183 -7.38 -6.99 -10.99
CA ILE A 183 -6.30 -6.30 -10.27
C ILE A 183 -5.43 -5.48 -11.23
N GLU A 184 -6.04 -4.95 -12.28
CA GLU A 184 -5.36 -4.28 -13.39
C GLU A 184 -4.39 -3.21 -12.91
N LEU A 185 -4.82 -2.35 -11.97
CA LEU A 185 -3.99 -1.27 -11.44
C LEU A 185 -2.70 -1.81 -10.81
N LEU A 186 -2.80 -2.86 -9.98
CA LEU A 186 -1.64 -3.48 -9.34
C LEU A 186 -0.69 -4.08 -10.38
N VAL A 187 -1.21 -4.93 -11.27
CA VAL A 187 -0.38 -5.66 -12.24
C VAL A 187 0.34 -4.71 -13.18
N LYS A 188 -0.39 -3.77 -13.80
CA LYS A 188 0.20 -2.86 -14.80
C LYS A 188 1.16 -1.87 -14.17
N THR A 189 0.84 -1.33 -12.98
CA THR A 189 1.72 -0.37 -12.29
C THR A 189 3.00 -1.05 -11.82
N LEU A 190 2.89 -2.25 -11.25
CA LEU A 190 4.06 -3.01 -10.75
C LEU A 190 4.97 -3.47 -11.91
N ASP A 191 4.39 -3.94 -13.00
CA ASP A 191 5.12 -4.30 -14.22
C ASP A 191 5.89 -3.09 -14.80
N HIS A 192 5.22 -1.94 -14.89
CA HIS A 192 5.84 -0.70 -15.34
C HIS A 192 6.94 -0.23 -14.36
N PHE A 193 6.73 -0.40 -13.06
CA PHE A 193 7.71 -0.08 -12.05
C PHE A 193 8.98 -0.93 -12.21
N PHE A 194 8.88 -2.25 -12.34
CA PHE A 194 10.04 -3.13 -12.52
C PHE A 194 10.80 -2.79 -13.80
N LYS A 195 10.11 -2.59 -14.92
CA LYS A 195 10.75 -2.13 -16.17
C LYS A 195 11.46 -0.79 -16.01
N THR A 196 10.88 0.14 -15.24
CA THR A 196 11.49 1.44 -14.97
C THR A 196 12.71 1.30 -14.09
N LEU A 197 12.67 0.42 -13.09
CA LEU A 197 13.78 0.10 -12.20
C LEU A 197 14.97 -0.46 -13.01
N GLU A 198 14.70 -1.38 -13.92
CA GLU A 198 15.69 -2.04 -14.78
C GLU A 198 16.27 -1.10 -15.86
N THR A 199 15.53 -0.09 -16.31
CA THR A 199 15.94 0.76 -17.45
C THR A 199 16.38 2.18 -17.08
N SER A 200 16.15 2.63 -15.85
CA SER A 200 16.46 3.98 -15.37
C SER A 200 17.38 3.98 -14.14
N HIS A 201 17.55 5.14 -13.50
CA HIS A 201 18.25 5.30 -12.22
C HIS A 201 17.32 5.27 -11.01
N MET A 202 16.04 4.96 -11.21
CA MET A 202 15.10 4.74 -10.12
C MET A 202 15.63 3.65 -9.19
N LYS A 203 15.35 3.79 -7.90
CA LYS A 203 15.65 2.79 -6.88
C LYS A 203 14.41 2.51 -6.07
N VAL A 204 14.25 1.26 -5.66
CA VAL A 204 13.28 0.85 -4.66
C VAL A 204 13.67 1.45 -3.31
N GLN A 205 12.69 1.98 -2.59
CA GLN A 205 12.78 2.43 -1.21
C GLN A 205 11.93 1.52 -0.31
N ALA A 206 12.22 1.48 1.00
CA ALA A 206 11.46 0.65 1.95
C ALA A 206 9.94 0.91 1.92
N ASN A 207 9.52 2.17 1.75
CA ASN A 207 8.10 2.53 1.72
C ASN A 207 7.38 2.10 0.44
N ASP A 208 8.13 1.87 -0.66
CA ASP A 208 7.52 1.48 -1.94
C ASP A 208 6.69 0.21 -1.81
N TRP A 209 7.10 -0.70 -0.91
CA TRP A 209 6.37 -1.94 -0.63
C TRP A 209 4.97 -1.72 -0.05
N TYR A 210 4.79 -0.72 0.81
CA TYR A 210 3.48 -0.36 1.33
C TYR A 210 2.61 0.27 0.24
N ASP A 211 3.21 1.15 -0.55
CA ASP A 211 2.54 1.81 -1.67
C ASP A 211 2.13 0.81 -2.77
N PHE A 212 2.90 -0.25 -3.03
CA PHE A 212 2.45 -1.34 -3.89
C PHE A 212 1.30 -2.12 -3.28
N ALA A 213 1.45 -2.48 -2.00
CA ALA A 213 0.51 -3.36 -1.35
C ALA A 213 -0.88 -2.71 -1.26
N ILE A 214 -0.98 -1.38 -1.17
CA ILE A 214 -2.29 -0.71 -1.16
C ILE A 214 -3.04 -0.81 -2.50
N LEU A 215 -2.33 -0.98 -3.62
CA LEU A 215 -2.97 -1.11 -4.94
C LEU A 215 -3.77 -2.42 -5.07
N THR A 216 -3.49 -3.42 -4.22
CA THR A 216 -4.25 -4.68 -4.16
C THR A 216 -5.75 -4.48 -3.89
N TYR A 217 -6.10 -3.38 -3.21
CA TYR A 217 -7.49 -3.08 -2.84
C TYR A 217 -8.28 -2.37 -3.94
N VAL A 218 -7.64 -1.99 -5.05
CA VAL A 218 -8.27 -1.19 -6.12
C VAL A 218 -8.71 -2.10 -7.25
N GLN A 219 -10.02 -2.22 -7.43
CA GLN A 219 -10.65 -2.99 -8.51
C GLN A 219 -11.16 -2.08 -9.63
N PRO A 220 -11.45 -2.62 -10.83
CA PRO A 220 -12.13 -1.87 -11.89
C PRO A 220 -13.36 -1.12 -11.39
N GLY A 221 -13.40 0.19 -11.64
CA GLY A 221 -14.47 1.09 -11.19
C GLY A 221 -14.24 1.76 -9.84
N ASP A 222 -13.18 1.40 -9.11
CA ASP A 222 -12.72 2.13 -7.92
C ASP A 222 -11.76 3.28 -8.29
N ARG A 223 -11.44 4.11 -7.29
CA ARG A 223 -10.45 5.19 -7.41
C ARG A 223 -9.33 5.02 -6.40
N TYR A 224 -8.12 5.38 -6.80
CA TYR A 224 -6.96 5.51 -5.94
C TYR A 224 -6.64 6.99 -5.70
N TRP A 225 -6.56 7.35 -4.42
CA TRP A 225 -6.24 8.71 -3.99
C TRP A 225 -4.84 8.75 -3.37
N THR A 226 -3.94 9.43 -4.07
CA THR A 226 -2.58 9.72 -3.61
C THR A 226 -2.18 11.14 -4.00
N ARG A 227 -1.23 11.72 -3.26
CA ARG A 227 -0.54 12.98 -3.61
C ARG A 227 0.90 12.76 -4.06
N GLU A 228 1.39 11.52 -4.11
CA GLU A 228 2.76 11.25 -4.48
C GLU A 228 2.94 11.31 -6.00
N LYS A 229 3.67 12.33 -6.45
CA LYS A 229 3.92 12.59 -7.89
C LYS A 229 4.56 11.40 -8.60
N ARG A 230 5.44 10.66 -7.90
CA ARG A 230 6.08 9.47 -8.47
C ARG A 230 5.06 8.38 -8.78
N TRP A 231 4.18 8.05 -7.83
CA TRP A 231 3.11 7.07 -8.04
C TRP A 231 2.10 7.51 -9.09
N ILE A 232 1.72 8.79 -9.08
CA ILE A 232 0.86 9.38 -10.13
C ILE A 232 1.47 9.17 -11.52
N SER A 233 2.77 9.43 -11.69
CA SER A 233 3.48 9.21 -12.95
C SER A 233 3.49 7.74 -13.32
N LEU A 234 3.93 6.85 -12.42
CA LEU A 234 4.01 5.41 -12.68
C LEU A 234 2.65 4.82 -13.09
N ILE A 235 1.58 5.18 -12.39
CA ILE A 235 0.20 4.74 -12.69
C ILE A 235 -0.25 5.27 -14.05
N THR A 236 0.04 6.54 -14.35
CA THR A 236 -0.34 7.15 -15.63
C THR A 236 0.44 6.52 -16.80
N ASP A 237 1.75 6.35 -16.64
CA ASP A 237 2.65 5.78 -17.64
C ASP A 237 2.38 4.28 -17.88
N ALA A 238 1.82 3.58 -16.89
CA ALA A 238 1.29 2.22 -17.03
C ALA A 238 -0.05 2.15 -17.78
N GLY A 239 -0.66 3.29 -18.16
CA GLY A 239 -1.98 3.35 -18.80
C GLY A 239 -3.16 3.28 -17.81
N CYS A 240 -2.88 3.34 -16.51
CA CYS A 240 -3.86 3.20 -15.43
C CYS A 240 -4.30 4.54 -14.83
N GLY A 241 -4.04 5.67 -15.52
CA GLY A 241 -4.39 7.01 -15.04
C GLY A 241 -5.89 7.20 -14.75
N HIS A 242 -6.75 6.39 -15.35
CA HIS A 242 -8.19 6.41 -15.07
C HIS A 242 -8.55 5.96 -13.65
N TYR A 243 -7.70 5.22 -12.95
CA TYR A 243 -7.89 4.89 -11.53
C TYR A 243 -7.60 6.07 -10.61
N LEU A 244 -6.82 7.05 -11.06
CA LEU A 244 -6.52 8.23 -10.26
C LEU A 244 -7.79 9.08 -10.12
N GLY A 245 -8.19 9.38 -8.88
CA GLY A 245 -9.28 10.32 -8.65
C GLY A 245 -8.94 11.69 -9.27
N SER A 246 -9.95 12.49 -9.65
CA SER A 246 -9.75 13.90 -10.04
C SER A 246 -8.97 14.69 -8.96
N ILE A 247 -9.10 14.24 -7.72
CA ILE A 247 -8.44 14.76 -6.53
C ILE A 247 -6.92 14.52 -6.55
N SER A 248 -6.45 13.43 -7.18
CA SER A 248 -5.03 13.10 -7.34
C SER A 248 -4.35 13.92 -8.45
N ILE A 249 -5.12 14.59 -9.31
CA ILE A 249 -4.63 15.33 -10.49
C ILE A 249 -4.53 16.85 -10.23
N THR A 250 -5.24 17.37 -9.21
CA THR A 250 -5.46 18.82 -9.04
C THR A 250 -4.71 19.45 -7.85
N VAL A 251 -3.57 18.89 -7.42
CA VAL A 251 -2.74 19.45 -6.33
C VAL A 251 -1.26 19.52 -6.73
#